data_AF-A0A841V9E8-F1
#
_entry.id   AF-A0A841V9E8-F1
#
_cell.length_a   1.000
_cell.length_b   1.000
_cell.length_c   1.000
_cell.angle_alpha   90.00
_cell.angle_beta   90.00
_cell.angle_gamma   90.00
#
_symmetry.space_group_name_H-M   'P 1'
#
loop_
_entity.id
_entity.type
_entity.pdbx_description
1 polymer ?
#
loop_
_entity_poly.entity_id
_entity_poly.type
_entity_poly.pdbx_seq_one_letter_code
_entity_poly.pdbx_strand_id
1 'polypeptide(L)' 'MDWKYRWKNGYKPSRDEATKNPHLLDESQFENEQDRKLGEESARKHLGIPAPTIDEDQSILPH' A
#
# COMPACT_ATOMS: atom_id res chain seq x y z
N MET A 1 -4.51 -5.14 17.60
CA MET A 1 -5.36 -4.79 16.45
C MET A 1 -5.03 -5.77 15.35
N ASP A 2 -5.92 -6.73 15.19
CA ASP A 2 -5.80 -7.87 14.30
C ASP A 2 -5.85 -7.39 12.85
N TRP A 3 -4.76 -7.64 12.13
CA TRP A 3 -4.66 -7.35 10.71
C TRP A 3 -5.65 -8.24 9.96
N LYS A 4 -6.86 -7.72 9.67
CA LYS A 4 -7.95 -8.50 9.06
C LYS A 4 -7.76 -8.83 7.58
N TYR A 5 -6.79 -8.19 6.93
CA TYR A 5 -6.59 -8.29 5.50
C TYR A 5 -5.55 -9.36 5.14
N ARG A 6 -5.77 -10.09 4.05
CA ARG A 6 -4.81 -11.09 3.58
C ARG A 6 -3.74 -10.42 2.72
N TRP A 7 -2.49 -10.57 3.12
CA TRP A 7 -1.37 -10.16 2.29
C TRP A 7 -1.33 -11.02 1.03
N LYS A 8 -1.04 -10.41 -0.12
CA LYS A 8 -0.94 -11.10 -1.40
C LYS A 8 0.05 -12.27 -1.36
N ASN A 9 1.16 -12.10 -0.64
CA ASN A 9 2.19 -13.13 -0.49
C ASN A 9 2.02 -14.03 0.74
N GLY A 10 0.93 -13.89 1.49
CA GLY A 10 0.69 -14.65 2.74
C GLY A 10 1.52 -14.18 3.94
N TYR A 11 2.47 -13.27 3.76
CA TYR A 11 3.27 -12.64 4.82
C TYR A 11 3.17 -11.12 4.76
N LYS A 12 3.38 -10.47 5.91
CA LYS A 12 3.46 -9.02 6.00
C LYS A 12 4.67 -8.51 5.20
N PRO A 13 4.48 -7.74 4.12
CA PRO A 13 5.58 -7.24 3.31
C PRO A 13 6.42 -6.26 4.14
N SER A 14 7.72 -6.24 3.84
CA SER A 14 8.65 -5.29 4.47
C SER A 14 8.41 -3.87 3.98
N ARG A 15 8.90 -2.87 4.73
CA ARG A 15 8.83 -1.44 4.36
C ARG A 15 9.27 -1.22 2.90
N ASP A 16 10.41 -1.79 2.53
CA ASP A 16 11.01 -1.69 1.18
C ASP A 16 10.17 -2.40 0.11
N GLU A 17 9.71 -3.61 0.40
CA GLU A 17 8.82 -4.36 -0.50
C GLU A 17 7.52 -3.61 -0.74
N ALA A 18 7.00 -2.98 0.31
CA ALA A 18 5.72 -2.32 0.25
C ALA A 18 5.76 -0.92 -0.39
N THR A 19 6.96 -0.34 -0.49
CA THR A 19 7.26 0.81 -1.35
C THR A 19 7.41 0.40 -2.81
N LYS A 20 8.03 -0.74 -3.09
CA LYS A 20 8.25 -1.24 -4.47
C LYS A 20 7.00 -1.88 -5.09
N ASN A 21 6.12 -2.43 -4.25
CA ASN A 21 4.92 -3.12 -4.71
C ASN A 21 3.70 -2.19 -4.69
N PRO A 22 3.04 -1.99 -5.84
CA PRO A 22 1.80 -1.23 -5.89
C PRO A 22 0.64 -1.94 -5.19
N HIS A 23 0.70 -3.27 -5.11
CA HIS A 23 -0.34 -4.13 -4.53
C HIS A 23 0.20 -4.96 -3.36
N LEU A 24 -0.19 -4.59 -2.13
CA LEU A 24 0.25 -5.29 -0.91
C LEU A 24 -0.73 -6.36 -0.46
N LEU A 25 -2.00 -6.07 -0.69
CA LEU A 25 -3.10 -6.93 -0.30
C LEU A 25 -3.57 -7.76 -1.48
N ASP A 26 -4.11 -8.91 -1.14
CA ASP A 26 -4.73 -9.78 -2.11
C ASP A 26 -6.01 -9.11 -2.65
N GLU A 27 -6.05 -8.79 -3.94
CA GLU A 27 -7.20 -8.12 -4.54
C GLU A 27 -8.46 -9.00 -4.54
N SER A 28 -8.30 -10.33 -4.50
CA SER A 28 -9.43 -11.27 -4.50
C SER A 28 -10.23 -11.26 -3.20
N GLN A 29 -9.73 -10.63 -2.13
CA GLN A 29 -10.51 -10.42 -0.90
C GLN A 29 -11.45 -9.21 -0.98
N PHE A 30 -11.31 -8.37 -2.02
CA PHE A 30 -12.07 -7.15 -2.19
C PHE A 30 -13.05 -7.31 -3.35
N GLU A 31 -14.33 -7.08 -3.09
CA GLU A 31 -15.35 -7.06 -4.15
C GLU A 31 -15.35 -5.75 -4.94
N ASN A 32 -14.73 -4.70 -4.38
CA ASN A 32 -14.79 -3.35 -4.93
C ASN A 32 -13.42 -2.65 -4.86
N GLU A 33 -13.11 -1.85 -5.88
CA GLU A 33 -11.82 -1.15 -5.97
C GLU A 33 -11.64 -0.14 -4.81
N GLN A 34 -12.72 0.47 -4.32
CA GLN A 34 -12.66 1.38 -3.17
C GLN A 34 -12.20 0.66 -1.89
N ASP A 35 -12.72 -0.54 -1.63
CA ASP A 35 -12.33 -1.31 -0.44
C ASP A 35 -10.89 -1.80 -0.55
N ARG A 36 -10.48 -2.20 -1.78
CA ARG A 36 -9.07 -2.50 -2.09
C ARG A 36 -8.17 -1.32 -1.74
N LYS A 37 -8.47 -0.12 -2.25
CA LYS A 37 -7.68 1.09 -1.94
C LYS A 37 -7.62 1.39 -0.44
N LEU A 38 -8.74 1.27 0.27
CA LEU A 38 -8.80 1.52 1.72
C LEU A 38 -7.97 0.51 2.53
N GLY A 39 -8.04 -0.77 2.16
CA GLY A 39 -7.23 -1.82 2.78
C GLY A 39 -5.74 -1.59 2.52
N GLU A 40 -5.38 -1.26 1.29
CA GLU A 40 -4.00 -0.98 0.92
C GLU A 40 -3.45 0.27 1.62
N GLU A 41 -4.22 1.35 1.72
CA GLU A 41 -3.83 2.53 2.49
C GLU A 41 -3.63 2.18 3.98
N SER A 42 -4.54 1.38 4.55
CA SER A 42 -4.42 0.87 5.91
C SER A 42 -3.17 0.02 6.10
N ALA A 43 -2.79 -0.78 5.10
CA ALA A 43 -1.57 -1.59 5.08
C ALA A 43 -0.32 -0.74 5.12
N ARG A 44 -0.30 0.29 4.27
CA ARG A 44 0.80 1.22 4.19
C ARG A 44 0.97 2.01 5.48
N LYS A 45 -0.14 2.49 6.03
CA LYS A 45 -0.17 3.17 7.33
C LYS A 45 0.29 2.26 8.47
N HIS A 46 -0.13 0.99 8.47
CA HIS A 46 0.30 0.00 9.47
C HIS A 46 1.79 -0.33 9.38
N LEU A 47 2.36 -0.27 8.18
CA LEU A 47 3.80 -0.47 7.93
C LEU A 47 4.62 0.81 8.11
N GLY A 48 3.98 1.96 8.34
CA GLY A 48 4.65 3.25 8.44
C GLY A 48 5.32 3.70 7.14
N ILE A 49 4.81 3.23 6.00
CA ILE A 49 5.26 3.68 4.68
C ILE A 49 4.32 4.75 4.14
N PRO A 50 4.87 5.73 3.41
CA PRO A 50 4.04 6.66 2.66
C PRO A 50 3.18 5.86 1.67
N ALA A 51 1.91 6.26 1.54
CA ALA A 51 1.12 5.83 0.40
C ALA A 51 1.91 6.17 -0.88
N PRO A 52 1.86 5.36 -1.96
CA PRO A 52 2.45 5.70 -3.23
C PRO A 52 1.74 6.96 -3.69
N THR A 53 2.36 8.08 -3.37
CA THR A 53 2.02 9.36 -3.91
C THR A 53 2.25 9.22 -5.39
N ILE A 54 1.16 9.26 -6.17
CA ILE A 54 1.20 9.81 -7.53
C ILE A 54 1.53 11.30 -7.33
N ASP A 55 2.75 11.61 -6.88
CA ASP A 55 3.34 12.93 -6.80
C ASP A 55 4.74 12.79 -6.17
N GLU A 56 5.68 12.23 -6.93
CA GLU A 56 7.08 12.67 -6.83
C GLU A 56 7.57 13.19 -8.20
N ASP A 57 6.64 13.65 -9.04
CA ASP A 57 6.91 14.63 -10.10
C ASP A 57 6.79 16.07 -9.55
N GLN A 58 7.14 16.28 -8.29
CA GLN A 58 7.52 17.63 -7.86
C GLN A 58 9.04 17.72 -7.90
N SER A 59 9.56 17.75 -9.13
CA SER A 59 10.80 18.42 -9.47
C SER A 59 10.67 19.92 -9.16
N ILE A 60 10.53 20.28 -7.88
CA ILE A 60 10.57 21.66 -7.42
C ILE A 60 11.98 21.98 -6.90
N LEU A 61 12.96 21.85 -7.78
CA LEU A 61 14.20 22.60 -7.64
C LEU A 61 14.30 23.52 -8.86
N PRO A 62 13.78 24.76 -8.79
CA PRO A 62 14.16 25.76 -9.76
C PRO A 62 15.61 26.21 -9.48
N HIS A 63 16.46 25.90 -10.46
CA HIS A 63 17.64 26.61 -10.98
C HIS A 63 18.59 27.38 -10.05
#